data_AF-W6L5V5-F1
#
_entry.id   AF-W6L5V5-F1
#
_cell.length_a   1.000
_cell.length_b   1.000
_cell.length_c   1.000
_cell.angle_alpha   90.00
_cell.angle_beta   90.00
_cell.angle_gamma   90.00
#
_symmetry.space_group_name_H-M   'P 1'
#
loop_
_entity.id
_entity.type
_entity.pdbx_description
1 polymer ?
#
loop_
_entity_poly.entity_id
_entity_poly.type
_entity_poly.pdbx_seq_one_letter_code
_entity_poly.pdbx_strand_id
1 'polypeptide(L)'
;MSDKIGDALCYSVGSAYLSGLPVVVAGYQMLFDGFLSKVDFMERAIENAKLQPEDVIIALGSDTIFTGADLNPFLDRFIAQSAATPEKLDALAVRQGRAMAPVLFNGEISCWAANAFDDWYDCKPGYEDAFNKVREYAVAHPEHELSLPFDLVPQCHLSSGSVVARVWAYREYIQAAIHLRIARSPLFLTERGWFCDQAVSAALYLNLMTWEVEGDVFSMPLPERQAARSPNGVRAGFLGLDYSNEFSVFGAREHIHQSVLHDEHWVKYLPVDKSENPHTQRMTNFVSIGRFVGDLYKRAYAAHGEGIYTRLAVPMWVEGKRASGAARIALTPPLLALKPRPIDMTNNTTHNVFPVIFHSAGTGKGAAKVKRMEYGAISARWLVPMAHDTKAKRQAMEYLASVPLFLSTNNSIIRDSYHAKCGFPFERTIEKLKGL
;
A
#
# COMPACT_ATOMS: atom_id res chain seq x y z
N MET A 1 5.84 -1.85 9.99
CA MET A 1 6.31 -2.85 10.98
C MET A 1 7.82 -3.01 10.87
N SER A 2 8.52 -3.02 12.01
CA SER A 2 9.98 -3.22 12.08
C SER A 2 10.38 -3.58 13.51
N ASP A 3 11.26 -4.57 13.67
CA ASP A 3 11.85 -4.98 14.94
C ASP A 3 12.98 -4.05 15.42
N LYS A 4 13.54 -3.27 14.48
CA LYS A 4 14.63 -2.34 14.72
C LYS A 4 14.41 -1.00 14.03
N ILE A 5 15.09 0.02 14.55
CA ILE A 5 15.21 1.32 13.87
C ILE A 5 16.42 1.25 12.94
N GLY A 6 16.19 1.53 11.65
CA GLY A 6 17.23 1.64 10.64
C GLY A 6 16.71 2.43 9.44
N ASP A 7 17.58 2.66 8.46
CA ASP A 7 17.33 3.61 7.36
C ASP A 7 15.98 3.38 6.65
N ALA A 8 15.62 2.12 6.35
CA ALA A 8 14.35 1.78 5.70
C ALA A 8 13.14 2.25 6.52
N LEU A 9 13.13 1.96 7.83
CA LEU A 9 12.06 2.42 8.72
C LEU A 9 12.03 3.95 8.80
N CYS A 10 13.20 4.58 8.94
CA CYS A 10 13.30 6.03 9.05
C CYS A 10 12.77 6.72 7.79
N TYR A 11 13.08 6.19 6.60
CA TYR A 11 12.54 6.69 5.34
C TYR A 11 11.02 6.52 5.25
N SER A 12 10.50 5.33 5.58
CA SER A 12 9.06 5.06 5.57
C SER A 12 8.31 6.01 6.51
N VAL A 13 8.71 6.06 7.78
CA VAL A 13 8.08 6.90 8.81
C VAL A 13 8.23 8.40 8.52
N GLY A 14 9.41 8.84 8.11
CA GLY A 14 9.64 10.24 7.76
C GLY A 14 8.80 10.68 6.57
N SER A 15 8.67 9.85 5.53
CA SER A 15 7.78 10.15 4.39
C SER A 15 6.30 10.23 4.81
N ALA A 16 5.88 9.41 5.77
CA ALA A 16 4.51 9.45 6.32
C ALA A 16 4.24 10.77 7.06
N TYR A 17 5.13 11.17 7.97
CA TYR A 17 4.97 12.43 8.71
C TYR A 17 4.97 13.65 7.79
N LEU A 18 5.85 13.67 6.78
CA LEU A 18 5.86 14.73 5.78
C LEU A 18 4.62 14.71 4.88
N SER A 19 3.91 13.59 4.79
CA SER A 19 2.59 13.48 4.14
C SER A 19 1.43 13.79 5.10
N GLY A 20 1.71 14.23 6.34
CA GLY A 20 0.71 14.54 7.36
C GLY A 20 0.11 13.32 8.07
N LEU A 21 0.68 12.13 7.87
CA LEU A 21 0.16 10.88 8.41
C LEU A 21 0.96 10.43 9.63
N PRO A 22 0.36 10.39 10.83
CA PRO A 22 1.00 9.79 11.98
C PRO A 22 1.05 8.27 11.84
N VAL A 23 2.18 7.68 12.20
CA VAL A 23 2.38 6.22 12.13
C VAL A 23 2.88 5.66 13.45
N VAL A 24 2.51 4.41 13.73
CA VAL A 24 3.03 3.63 14.85
C VAL A 24 3.97 2.56 14.32
N VAL A 25 5.18 2.49 14.87
CA VAL A 25 6.14 1.43 14.58
C VAL A 25 5.81 0.23 15.45
N ALA A 26 5.10 -0.73 14.86
CA ALA A 26 4.86 -2.03 15.47
C ALA A 26 6.08 -2.96 15.37
N GLY A 27 6.45 -3.59 16.48
CA GLY A 27 7.48 -4.61 16.55
C GLY A 27 8.81 -4.22 17.19
N TYR A 28 9.02 -2.94 17.49
CA TYR A 28 10.32 -2.46 17.95
C TYR A 28 10.81 -3.19 19.22
N GLN A 29 12.03 -3.73 19.15
CA GLN A 29 12.66 -4.57 20.19
C GLN A 29 11.88 -5.84 20.58
N MET A 30 10.87 -6.21 19.80
CA MET A 30 10.22 -7.51 19.94
C MET A 30 11.03 -8.56 19.20
N LEU A 31 10.94 -9.82 19.67
CA LEU A 31 11.58 -10.93 18.98
C LEU A 31 11.02 -11.05 17.57
N PHE A 32 11.93 -11.08 16.58
CA PHE A 32 11.58 -11.34 15.19
C PHE A 32 11.78 -12.82 14.88
N ASP A 33 10.66 -13.50 14.69
CA ASP A 33 10.53 -14.92 14.32
C ASP A 33 9.88 -15.04 12.94
N GLY A 34 10.53 -14.43 11.95
CA GLY A 34 10.11 -14.51 10.56
C GLY A 34 8.82 -13.75 10.24
N PHE A 35 8.10 -14.20 9.21
CA PHE A 35 6.93 -13.49 8.67
C PHE A 35 5.77 -13.38 9.67
N LEU A 36 5.70 -14.30 10.65
CA LEU A 36 4.65 -14.35 11.66
C LEU A 36 4.75 -13.23 12.68
N SER A 37 5.92 -12.68 12.89
CA SER A 37 6.07 -11.54 13.80
C SER A 37 5.21 -10.35 13.39
N LYS A 38 4.84 -10.21 12.11
CA LYS A 38 3.89 -9.18 11.67
C LYS A 38 2.55 -9.27 12.40
N VAL A 39 2.07 -10.48 12.68
CA VAL A 39 0.84 -10.73 13.43
C VAL A 39 1.00 -10.24 14.87
N ASP A 40 2.00 -10.74 15.58
CA ASP A 40 2.25 -10.38 16.99
C ASP A 40 2.46 -8.86 17.15
N PHE A 41 3.18 -8.26 16.20
CA PHE A 41 3.46 -6.82 16.20
C PHE A 41 2.16 -6.03 16.08
N MET A 42 1.27 -6.43 15.17
CA MET A 42 0.02 -5.73 14.96
C MET A 42 -0.99 -5.94 16.07
N GLU A 43 -1.14 -7.15 16.59
CA GLU A 43 -2.03 -7.40 17.73
C GLU A 43 -1.66 -6.51 18.91
N ARG A 44 -0.37 -6.46 19.26
CA ARG A 44 0.12 -5.56 20.32
C ARG A 44 -0.07 -4.09 19.99
N ALA A 45 0.13 -3.67 18.75
CA ALA A 45 -0.10 -2.28 18.36
C ALA A 45 -1.58 -1.88 18.52
N ILE A 46 -2.50 -2.76 18.11
CA ILE A 46 -3.96 -2.57 18.26
C ILE A 46 -4.33 -2.48 19.74
N GLU A 47 -3.84 -3.39 20.57
CA GLU A 47 -4.09 -3.42 22.02
C GLU A 47 -3.56 -2.17 22.72
N ASN A 48 -2.30 -1.81 22.47
CA ASN A 48 -1.69 -0.65 23.11
C ASN A 48 -2.35 0.67 22.68
N ALA A 49 -2.82 0.76 21.42
CA ALA A 49 -3.57 1.90 20.92
C ALA A 49 -5.04 1.92 21.37
N LYS A 50 -5.52 0.83 21.99
CA LYS A 50 -6.92 0.64 22.42
C LYS A 50 -7.93 0.86 21.30
N LEU A 51 -7.57 0.40 20.09
CA LEU A 51 -8.44 0.57 18.93
C LEU A 51 -9.74 -0.24 19.12
N GLN A 52 -10.84 0.39 18.74
CA GLN A 52 -12.16 -0.23 18.74
C GLN A 52 -12.34 -1.14 17.53
N PRO A 53 -13.22 -2.15 17.60
CA PRO A 53 -13.46 -3.09 16.50
C PRO A 53 -13.76 -2.41 15.15
N GLU A 54 -14.48 -1.30 15.16
CA GLU A 54 -14.88 -0.52 13.99
C GLU A 54 -13.79 0.42 13.46
N ASP A 55 -12.71 0.64 14.20
CA ASP A 55 -11.59 1.48 13.75
C ASP A 55 -10.92 0.87 12.51
N VAL A 56 -10.21 1.72 11.76
CA VAL A 56 -9.44 1.32 10.58
C VAL A 56 -7.96 1.30 10.90
N ILE A 57 -7.30 0.24 10.46
CA ILE A 57 -5.85 0.11 10.51
C ILE A 57 -5.27 0.03 9.10
N ILE A 58 -4.03 0.50 8.99
CA ILE A 58 -3.19 0.33 7.82
C ILE A 58 -1.92 -0.38 8.29
N ALA A 59 -1.71 -1.60 7.82
CA ALA A 59 -0.53 -2.40 8.14
C ALA A 59 0.44 -2.39 6.94
N LEU A 60 1.67 -1.95 7.18
CA LEU A 60 2.69 -1.76 6.14
C LEU A 60 4.03 -2.39 6.53
N GLY A 61 4.74 -2.93 5.55
CA GLY A 61 6.18 -3.23 5.67
C GLY A 61 7.02 -1.96 5.81
N SER A 62 8.26 -2.07 6.31
CA SER A 62 9.21 -0.94 6.38
C SER A 62 9.82 -0.54 5.02
N ASP A 63 9.51 -1.28 3.95
CA ASP A 63 9.83 -1.05 2.54
C ASP A 63 8.82 -0.13 1.83
N THR A 64 7.95 0.54 2.56
CA THR A 64 6.96 1.44 1.98
C THR A 64 7.40 2.89 2.08
N ILE A 65 6.97 3.69 1.13
CA ILE A 65 7.20 5.12 1.06
C ILE A 65 5.86 5.80 0.80
N PHE A 66 5.56 6.86 1.54
CA PHE A 66 4.36 7.68 1.32
C PHE A 66 4.65 8.74 0.28
N THR A 67 3.73 8.87 -0.68
CA THR A 67 4.00 9.68 -1.87
C THR A 67 3.65 11.15 -1.72
N GLY A 68 2.99 11.52 -0.62
CA GLY A 68 2.41 12.84 -0.42
C GLY A 68 1.02 13.02 -1.05
N ALA A 69 0.46 11.97 -1.67
CA ALA A 69 -0.94 11.96 -2.09
C ALA A 69 -1.87 12.03 -0.87
N ASP A 70 -3.05 12.64 -1.04
CA ASP A 70 -4.05 12.67 0.02
C ASP A 70 -4.69 11.29 0.17
N LEU A 71 -4.48 10.67 1.34
CA LEU A 71 -5.02 9.37 1.68
C LEU A 71 -6.50 9.42 2.12
N ASN A 72 -6.95 10.59 2.58
CA ASN A 72 -8.27 10.72 3.24
C ASN A 72 -9.43 10.34 2.31
N PRO A 73 -9.47 10.72 1.02
CA PRO A 73 -10.56 10.31 0.14
C PRO A 73 -10.72 8.79 0.03
N PHE A 74 -9.60 8.05 -0.03
CA PHE A 74 -9.65 6.60 -0.01
C PHE A 74 -10.16 6.06 1.33
N LEU A 75 -9.65 6.59 2.45
CA LEU A 75 -10.07 6.15 3.78
C LEU A 75 -11.54 6.46 4.07
N ASP A 76 -12.03 7.63 3.67
CA ASP A 76 -13.43 8.01 3.85
C ASP A 76 -14.35 7.03 3.10
N ARG A 77 -13.98 6.66 1.87
CA ARG A 77 -14.73 5.64 1.11
C ARG A 77 -14.59 4.26 1.74
N PHE A 78 -13.40 3.84 2.16
CA PHE A 78 -13.21 2.58 2.86
C PHE A 78 -14.05 2.51 4.14
N ILE A 79 -14.08 3.58 4.93
CA ILE A 79 -14.89 3.68 6.15
C ILE A 79 -16.39 3.68 5.82
N ALA A 80 -16.81 4.29 4.71
CA ALA A 80 -18.22 4.29 4.31
C ALA A 80 -18.68 2.94 3.73
N GLN A 81 -17.82 2.25 3.00
CA GLN A 81 -18.18 1.09 2.18
C GLN A 81 -17.76 -0.26 2.76
N SER A 82 -16.82 -0.29 3.71
CA SER A 82 -16.49 -1.52 4.45
C SER A 82 -17.38 -1.69 5.67
N ALA A 83 -17.77 -2.93 5.94
CA ALA A 83 -18.65 -3.27 7.06
C ALA A 83 -18.05 -2.87 8.41
N ALA A 84 -18.75 -1.99 9.15
CA ALA A 84 -18.32 -1.53 10.47
C ALA A 84 -18.34 -2.65 11.54
N THR A 85 -19.20 -3.66 11.37
CA THR A 85 -19.27 -4.85 12.23
C THR A 85 -19.39 -6.10 11.37
N PRO A 86 -19.09 -7.30 11.92
CA PRO A 86 -19.16 -8.54 11.15
C PRO A 86 -20.56 -8.85 10.59
N GLU A 87 -21.62 -8.43 11.27
CA GLU A 87 -23.03 -8.66 10.90
C GLU A 87 -23.49 -7.75 9.77
N LYS A 88 -22.73 -6.68 9.47
CA LYS A 88 -23.03 -5.75 8.37
C LYS A 88 -22.32 -6.13 7.06
N LEU A 89 -21.51 -7.19 7.08
CA LEU A 89 -20.83 -7.66 5.87
C LEU A 89 -21.82 -8.30 4.92
N ASP A 90 -22.01 -7.71 3.74
CA ASP A 90 -22.78 -8.29 2.64
C ASP A 90 -21.82 -8.74 1.54
N ALA A 91 -21.62 -10.06 1.44
CA ALA A 91 -20.70 -10.65 0.50
C ALA A 91 -21.05 -10.37 -0.97
N LEU A 92 -22.34 -10.34 -1.30
CA LEU A 92 -22.78 -10.06 -2.67
C LEU A 92 -22.49 -8.60 -3.01
N ALA A 93 -22.78 -7.66 -2.11
CA ALA A 93 -22.45 -6.25 -2.34
C ALA A 93 -20.93 -6.03 -2.54
N VAL A 94 -20.08 -6.77 -1.81
CA VAL A 94 -18.62 -6.73 -2.01
C VAL A 94 -18.24 -7.24 -3.40
N ARG A 95 -18.77 -8.39 -3.83
CA ARG A 95 -18.43 -8.97 -5.14
C ARG A 95 -19.08 -8.26 -6.33
N GLN A 96 -20.14 -7.48 -6.10
CA GLN A 96 -20.72 -6.56 -7.08
C GLN A 96 -19.99 -5.20 -7.14
N GLY A 97 -18.97 -4.97 -6.31
CA GLY A 97 -18.28 -3.68 -6.25
C GLY A 97 -19.08 -2.54 -5.62
N ARG A 98 -20.24 -2.83 -5.00
CA ARG A 98 -21.08 -1.86 -4.29
C ARG A 98 -20.63 -1.60 -2.84
N ALA A 99 -19.78 -2.48 -2.30
CA ALA A 99 -19.16 -2.38 -0.99
C ALA A 99 -17.68 -2.76 -1.07
N MET A 100 -16.90 -2.37 -0.06
CA MET A 100 -15.49 -2.76 0.03
C MET A 100 -15.33 -3.92 1.01
N ALA A 101 -14.45 -4.87 0.68
CA ALA A 101 -14.06 -5.92 1.61
C ALA A 101 -13.45 -5.29 2.89
N PRO A 102 -13.77 -5.80 4.09
CA PRO A 102 -13.27 -5.24 5.34
C PRO A 102 -11.78 -5.54 5.60
N VAL A 103 -11.17 -6.42 4.81
CA VAL A 103 -9.71 -6.57 4.68
C VAL A 103 -9.34 -6.46 3.20
N LEU A 104 -8.60 -5.42 2.86
CA LEU A 104 -8.20 -5.11 1.50
C LEU A 104 -6.68 -5.13 1.38
N PHE A 105 -6.17 -6.09 0.60
CA PHE A 105 -4.76 -6.20 0.27
C PHE A 105 -4.44 -5.41 -1.00
N ASN A 106 -3.17 -5.07 -1.18
CA ASN A 106 -2.71 -4.46 -2.42
C ASN A 106 -2.68 -5.46 -3.58
N GLY A 107 -3.07 -5.03 -4.78
CA GLY A 107 -2.86 -5.77 -6.01
C GLY A 107 -1.43 -5.62 -6.55
N GLU A 108 -0.85 -6.69 -7.09
CA GLU A 108 0.45 -6.65 -7.76
C GLU A 108 0.45 -7.43 -9.07
N ILE A 109 1.35 -7.02 -9.97
CA ILE A 109 1.55 -7.64 -11.29
C ILE A 109 2.36 -8.93 -11.15
N SER A 110 3.34 -8.91 -10.27
CA SER A 110 4.14 -10.09 -9.96
C SER A 110 3.29 -11.07 -9.18
N CYS A 111 3.29 -12.34 -9.57
CA CYS A 111 2.68 -13.36 -8.74
C CYS A 111 3.78 -13.96 -7.86
N TRP A 112 3.84 -13.54 -6.59
CA TRP A 112 4.80 -14.05 -5.62
C TRP A 112 4.10 -14.64 -4.39
N ALA A 113 3.79 -15.93 -4.43
CA ALA A 113 3.18 -16.63 -3.30
C ALA A 113 3.90 -17.97 -3.09
N ALA A 114 5.20 -17.90 -2.80
CA ALA A 114 6.03 -19.08 -2.56
C ALA A 114 5.42 -19.95 -1.45
N ASN A 115 5.39 -21.28 -1.63
CA ASN A 115 4.70 -22.27 -0.78
C ASN A 115 3.20 -22.41 -1.00
N ALA A 116 2.51 -21.38 -1.49
CA ALA A 116 1.17 -21.56 -2.06
C ALA A 116 1.29 -22.15 -3.48
N PHE A 117 2.37 -21.79 -4.19
CA PHE A 117 2.74 -22.30 -5.52
C PHE A 117 4.22 -22.73 -5.56
N ASP A 118 4.57 -23.62 -6.49
CA ASP A 118 5.93 -24.17 -6.61
C ASP A 118 6.91 -23.06 -6.95
N ASP A 119 6.54 -22.25 -7.94
CA ASP A 119 7.30 -21.11 -8.38
C ASP A 119 6.41 -19.98 -8.94
N TRP A 120 7.07 -18.96 -9.46
CA TRP A 120 6.45 -17.81 -10.15
C TRP A 120 5.68 -18.17 -11.44
N TYR A 121 6.00 -19.29 -12.10
CA TYR A 121 5.30 -19.76 -13.30
C TYR A 121 3.98 -20.43 -12.94
N ASP A 122 3.92 -21.15 -11.82
CA ASP A 122 2.70 -21.83 -11.34
C ASP A 122 1.75 -20.89 -10.59
N CYS A 123 2.27 -19.79 -10.04
CA CYS A 123 1.48 -18.82 -9.30
C CYS A 123 0.39 -18.18 -10.17
N LYS A 124 0.71 -17.78 -11.40
CA LYS A 124 -0.28 -17.15 -12.30
C LYS A 124 -1.39 -18.11 -12.73
N PRO A 125 -1.10 -19.33 -13.22
CA PRO A 125 -2.11 -20.36 -13.46
C PRO A 125 -3.01 -20.60 -12.26
N GLY A 126 -2.46 -20.67 -11.04
CA GLY A 126 -3.27 -20.89 -9.84
C GLY A 126 -4.26 -19.77 -9.52
N TYR A 127 -3.89 -18.51 -9.77
CA TYR A 127 -4.84 -17.38 -9.72
C TYR A 127 -5.89 -17.49 -10.83
N GLU A 128 -5.45 -17.80 -12.05
CA GLU A 128 -6.32 -17.93 -13.22
C GLU A 128 -7.34 -19.07 -13.08
N ASP A 129 -6.99 -20.18 -12.44
CA ASP A 129 -7.92 -21.28 -12.13
C ASP A 129 -9.05 -20.81 -11.21
N ALA A 130 -8.73 -20.02 -10.17
CA ALA A 130 -9.74 -19.46 -9.29
C ALA A 130 -10.60 -18.41 -10.02
N PHE A 131 -9.99 -17.56 -10.83
CA PHE A 131 -10.72 -16.56 -11.64
C PHE A 131 -11.64 -17.22 -12.66
N ASN A 132 -11.21 -18.30 -13.33
CA ASN A 132 -12.05 -19.06 -14.26
C ASN A 132 -13.32 -19.58 -13.59
N LYS A 133 -13.22 -20.14 -12.39
CA LYS A 133 -14.41 -20.58 -11.63
C LYS A 133 -15.37 -19.42 -11.34
N VAL A 134 -14.83 -18.25 -10.99
CA VAL A 134 -15.64 -17.05 -10.77
C VAL A 134 -16.31 -16.57 -12.06
N ARG A 135 -15.61 -16.60 -13.19
CA ARG A 135 -16.18 -16.25 -14.51
C ARG A 135 -17.29 -17.22 -14.92
N GLU A 136 -17.05 -18.52 -14.80
CA GLU A 136 -18.04 -19.56 -15.12
C GLU A 136 -19.30 -19.40 -14.27
N TYR A 137 -19.15 -19.15 -12.97
CA TYR A 137 -20.26 -18.87 -12.07
C TYR A 137 -21.00 -17.59 -12.46
N ALA A 138 -20.30 -16.50 -12.76
CA ALA A 138 -20.91 -15.24 -13.18
C ALA A 138 -21.72 -15.38 -14.49
N VAL A 139 -21.27 -16.24 -15.41
CA VAL A 139 -22.02 -16.56 -16.64
C VAL A 139 -23.26 -17.41 -16.35
N ALA A 140 -23.14 -18.38 -15.43
CA ALA A 140 -24.25 -19.24 -15.04
C ALA A 140 -25.33 -18.51 -14.21
N HIS A 141 -24.93 -17.47 -13.47
CA HIS A 141 -25.77 -16.71 -12.55
C HIS A 141 -25.74 -15.20 -12.83
N PRO A 142 -26.24 -14.75 -14.00
CA PRO A 142 -26.20 -13.34 -14.39
C PRO A 142 -26.99 -12.43 -13.43
N GLU A 143 -27.97 -12.96 -12.69
CA GLU A 143 -28.75 -12.24 -11.68
C GLU A 143 -27.91 -11.68 -10.53
N HIS A 144 -26.73 -12.26 -10.29
CA HIS A 144 -25.83 -11.80 -9.22
C HIS A 144 -24.95 -10.63 -9.64
N GLU A 145 -24.86 -10.29 -10.93
CA GLU A 145 -24.11 -9.14 -11.44
C GLU A 145 -22.68 -9.02 -10.87
N LEU A 146 -21.96 -10.16 -10.78
CA LEU A 146 -20.63 -10.17 -10.19
C LEU A 146 -19.66 -9.28 -10.99
N SER A 147 -18.90 -8.45 -10.27
CA SER A 147 -17.80 -7.69 -10.86
C SER A 147 -16.59 -8.57 -11.08
N LEU A 148 -15.93 -8.41 -12.24
CA LEU A 148 -14.73 -9.15 -12.63
C LEU A 148 -13.51 -8.21 -12.77
N PRO A 149 -13.12 -7.46 -11.72
CA PRO A 149 -12.07 -6.45 -11.82
C PRO A 149 -10.71 -7.03 -12.20
N PHE A 150 -10.46 -8.32 -11.91
CA PHE A 150 -9.23 -9.01 -12.31
C PHE A 150 -9.07 -9.18 -13.82
N ASP A 151 -10.15 -9.08 -14.61
CA ASP A 151 -10.08 -9.10 -16.08
C ASP A 151 -9.70 -7.73 -16.67
N LEU A 152 -9.78 -6.67 -15.86
CA LEU A 152 -9.58 -5.29 -16.30
C LEU A 152 -8.17 -4.77 -16.01
N VAL A 153 -7.45 -5.42 -15.08
CA VAL A 153 -6.15 -4.94 -14.61
C VAL A 153 -5.11 -6.05 -14.52
N PRO A 154 -3.83 -5.75 -14.83
CA PRO A 154 -2.74 -6.71 -14.65
C PRO A 154 -2.34 -6.89 -13.18
N GLN A 155 -2.77 -6.01 -12.27
CA GLN A 155 -2.51 -6.07 -10.83
C GLN A 155 -3.50 -6.98 -10.09
N CYS A 156 -3.65 -8.22 -10.57
CA CYS A 156 -4.65 -9.15 -10.05
C CYS A 156 -4.10 -10.15 -9.01
N HIS A 157 -2.81 -10.05 -8.64
CA HIS A 157 -2.20 -10.93 -7.63
C HIS A 157 -2.11 -10.25 -6.28
N LEU A 158 -2.16 -11.02 -5.19
CA LEU A 158 -2.17 -10.45 -3.84
C LEU A 158 -0.76 -10.06 -3.39
N SER A 159 -0.62 -8.85 -2.86
CA SER A 159 0.57 -8.39 -2.13
C SER A 159 0.27 -8.20 -0.64
N SER A 160 1.08 -8.79 0.25
CA SER A 160 0.95 -8.58 1.70
C SER A 160 1.82 -7.44 2.24
N GLY A 161 2.45 -6.68 1.35
CA GLY A 161 3.27 -5.52 1.70
C GLY A 161 2.50 -4.38 2.36
N SER A 162 1.23 -4.24 1.98
CA SER A 162 0.30 -3.24 2.50
C SER A 162 -1.11 -3.79 2.56
N VAL A 163 -1.78 -3.58 3.68
CA VAL A 163 -3.17 -3.96 3.92
C VAL A 163 -3.89 -2.84 4.66
N VAL A 164 -5.13 -2.56 4.25
CA VAL A 164 -6.07 -1.72 5.00
C VAL A 164 -7.21 -2.58 5.48
N ALA A 165 -7.60 -2.44 6.74
CA ALA A 165 -8.61 -3.29 7.34
C ALA A 165 -9.38 -2.60 8.46
N ARG A 166 -10.60 -3.08 8.72
CA ARG A 166 -11.26 -2.87 10.02
C ARG A 166 -10.53 -3.66 11.10
N VAL A 167 -10.47 -3.16 12.33
CA VAL A 167 -9.80 -3.87 13.44
C VAL A 167 -10.44 -5.24 13.69
N TRP A 168 -11.77 -5.34 13.70
CA TRP A 168 -12.46 -6.61 13.88
C TRP A 168 -12.07 -7.62 12.79
N ALA A 169 -12.00 -7.14 11.55
CA ALA A 169 -11.72 -7.97 10.38
C ALA A 169 -10.24 -8.37 10.34
N TYR A 170 -9.33 -7.48 10.73
CA TYR A 170 -7.93 -7.84 10.81
C TYR A 170 -7.66 -8.93 11.84
N ARG A 171 -8.34 -8.89 13.00
CA ARG A 171 -8.27 -9.96 14.01
C ARG A 171 -8.81 -11.29 13.48
N GLU A 172 -9.97 -11.28 12.80
CA GLU A 172 -10.52 -12.50 12.19
C GLU A 172 -9.61 -13.05 11.08
N TYR A 173 -8.99 -12.17 10.28
CA TYR A 173 -7.98 -12.55 9.29
C TYR A 173 -6.77 -13.24 9.92
N ILE A 174 -6.24 -12.70 11.03
CA ILE A 174 -5.13 -13.32 11.76
C ILE A 174 -5.50 -14.73 12.22
N GLN A 175 -6.68 -14.91 12.79
CA GLN A 175 -7.13 -16.23 13.25
C GLN A 175 -7.23 -17.22 12.08
N ALA A 176 -7.77 -16.79 10.94
CA ALA A 176 -7.82 -17.62 9.74
C ALA A 176 -6.43 -17.95 9.19
N ALA A 177 -5.48 -17.01 9.22
CA ALA A 177 -4.10 -17.22 8.78
C ALA A 177 -3.37 -18.22 9.68
N ILE A 178 -3.56 -18.14 11.00
CA ILE A 178 -3.03 -19.10 11.96
C ILE A 178 -3.65 -20.48 11.73
N HIS A 179 -4.98 -20.54 11.60
CA HIS A 179 -5.69 -21.80 11.39
C HIS A 179 -5.24 -22.50 10.10
N LEU A 180 -5.18 -21.78 8.97
CA LEU A 180 -4.69 -22.34 7.70
C LEU A 180 -3.29 -22.96 7.87
N ARG A 181 -2.40 -22.25 8.58
CA ARG A 181 -1.02 -22.69 8.77
C ARG A 181 -0.89 -23.96 9.62
N ILE A 182 -1.78 -24.14 10.59
CA ILE A 182 -1.83 -25.33 11.46
C ILE A 182 -2.53 -26.49 10.75
N ALA A 183 -3.65 -26.22 10.09
CA ALA A 183 -4.50 -27.23 9.48
C ALA A 183 -3.95 -27.77 8.15
N ARG A 184 -3.13 -26.99 7.44
CA ARG A 184 -2.62 -27.37 6.12
C ARG A 184 -1.12 -27.15 6.02
N SER A 185 -0.41 -28.19 5.60
CA SER A 185 0.92 -28.04 5.05
C SER A 185 0.85 -27.19 3.77
N PRO A 186 1.89 -26.39 3.47
CA PRO A 186 1.97 -25.72 2.17
C PRO A 186 1.94 -26.77 1.06
N LEU A 187 1.32 -26.41 -0.08
CA LEU A 187 1.22 -27.29 -1.26
C LEU A 187 2.61 -27.70 -1.75
N PHE A 188 3.57 -26.78 -1.65
CA PHE A 188 4.95 -27.01 -2.02
C PHE A 188 5.80 -26.99 -0.75
N LEU A 189 6.13 -28.21 -0.31
CA LEU A 189 6.84 -28.51 0.91
C LEU A 189 8.25 -27.91 0.87
N THR A 190 8.52 -27.01 1.80
CA THR A 190 9.89 -26.75 2.23
C THR A 190 10.06 -27.31 3.63
N GLU A 191 11.29 -27.64 4.03
CA GLU A 191 11.61 -28.08 5.40
C GLU A 191 11.12 -27.10 6.48
N ARG A 192 10.75 -25.87 6.10
CA ARG A 192 10.30 -24.78 6.99
C ARG A 192 8.78 -24.57 7.02
N GLY A 193 8.00 -25.37 6.30
CA GLY A 193 6.56 -25.16 6.16
C GLY A 193 6.24 -23.83 5.46
N TRP A 194 5.16 -23.16 5.89
CA TRP A 194 4.85 -21.80 5.44
C TRP A 194 5.94 -20.83 5.93
N PHE A 195 6.59 -20.07 5.03
CA PHE A 195 7.58 -19.04 5.43
C PHE A 195 7.29 -17.63 4.89
N CYS A 196 6.18 -17.47 4.16
CA CYS A 196 5.82 -16.25 3.47
C CYS A 196 4.39 -15.82 3.86
N ASP A 197 4.25 -14.60 4.41
CA ASP A 197 2.94 -14.02 4.75
C ASP A 197 2.07 -13.80 3.50
N GLN A 198 2.69 -13.41 2.38
CA GLN A 198 1.99 -13.22 1.11
C GLN A 198 1.37 -14.53 0.62
N ALA A 199 2.06 -15.65 0.79
CA ALA A 199 1.55 -16.96 0.39
C ALA A 199 0.36 -17.42 1.23
N VAL A 200 0.41 -17.22 2.55
CA VAL A 200 -0.73 -17.52 3.43
C VAL A 200 -1.94 -16.65 3.04
N SER A 201 -1.70 -15.36 2.80
CA SER A 201 -2.73 -14.40 2.40
C SER A 201 -3.35 -14.76 1.05
N ALA A 202 -2.50 -15.10 0.06
CA ALA A 202 -2.93 -15.52 -1.27
C ALA A 202 -3.76 -16.81 -1.22
N ALA A 203 -3.31 -17.81 -0.46
CA ALA A 203 -4.06 -19.05 -0.28
C ALA A 203 -5.43 -18.80 0.38
N LEU A 204 -5.50 -17.96 1.43
CA LEU A 204 -6.79 -17.59 2.03
C LEU A 204 -7.72 -16.89 1.03
N TYR A 205 -7.18 -15.94 0.27
CA TYR A 205 -7.94 -15.16 -0.71
C TYR A 205 -8.51 -16.04 -1.84
N LEU A 206 -7.68 -16.87 -2.46
CA LEU A 206 -8.09 -17.74 -3.57
C LEU A 206 -9.07 -18.82 -3.12
N ASN A 207 -8.81 -19.43 -1.94
CA ASN A 207 -9.74 -20.40 -1.36
C ASN A 207 -11.08 -19.75 -1.04
N LEU A 208 -11.10 -18.51 -0.54
CA LEU A 208 -12.33 -17.80 -0.23
C LEU A 208 -13.15 -17.56 -1.50
N MET A 209 -12.55 -17.00 -2.56
CA MET A 209 -13.28 -16.75 -3.81
C MET A 209 -13.83 -18.04 -4.43
N THR A 210 -13.01 -19.09 -4.46
CA THR A 210 -13.40 -20.39 -5.02
C THR A 210 -14.56 -21.00 -4.24
N TRP A 211 -14.47 -20.98 -2.90
CA TRP A 211 -15.52 -21.51 -2.04
C TRP A 211 -16.84 -20.73 -2.16
N GLU A 212 -16.78 -19.40 -2.31
CA GLU A 212 -17.97 -18.57 -2.47
C GLU A 212 -18.80 -18.98 -3.70
N VAL A 213 -18.14 -19.27 -4.83
CA VAL A 213 -18.82 -19.65 -6.08
C VAL A 213 -19.19 -21.13 -6.13
N GLU A 214 -18.30 -22.02 -5.69
CA GLU A 214 -18.58 -23.46 -5.67
C GLU A 214 -19.70 -23.82 -4.67
N GLY A 215 -19.81 -23.05 -3.58
CA GLY A 215 -20.85 -23.19 -2.57
C GLY A 215 -22.14 -22.42 -2.88
N ASP A 216 -22.22 -21.73 -4.03
CA ASP A 216 -23.36 -20.90 -4.43
C ASP A 216 -23.79 -19.90 -3.32
N VAL A 217 -22.80 -19.31 -2.64
CA VAL A 217 -23.02 -18.48 -1.45
C VAL A 217 -23.84 -17.22 -1.77
N PHE A 218 -23.76 -16.74 -3.01
CA PHE A 218 -24.49 -15.56 -3.45
C PHE A 218 -25.99 -15.81 -3.64
N SER A 219 -26.42 -17.04 -3.86
CA SER A 219 -27.85 -17.41 -3.93
C SER A 219 -28.47 -17.60 -2.55
N MET A 220 -27.67 -17.70 -1.49
CA MET A 220 -28.18 -17.86 -0.12
C MET A 220 -28.94 -16.61 0.35
N PRO A 221 -30.02 -16.78 1.16
CA PRO A 221 -30.66 -15.67 1.87
C PRO A 221 -29.65 -14.87 2.69
N LEU A 222 -29.87 -13.56 2.84
CA LEU A 222 -28.90 -12.67 3.50
C LEU A 222 -28.43 -13.17 4.89
N PRO A 223 -29.31 -13.62 5.82
CA PRO A 223 -28.85 -14.12 7.12
C PRO A 223 -27.94 -15.35 7.01
N GLU A 224 -28.25 -16.27 6.10
CA GLU A 224 -27.44 -17.48 5.86
C GLU A 224 -26.10 -17.12 5.22
N ARG A 225 -26.11 -16.21 4.24
CA ARG A 225 -24.90 -15.67 3.60
C ARG A 225 -23.96 -15.00 4.61
N GLN A 226 -24.51 -14.24 5.56
CA GLN A 226 -23.75 -13.58 6.64
C GLN A 226 -23.19 -14.59 7.66
N ALA A 227 -23.88 -15.70 7.86
CA ALA A 227 -23.45 -16.81 8.71
C ALA A 227 -22.47 -17.76 8.00
N ALA A 228 -22.41 -17.77 6.67
CA ALA A 228 -21.56 -18.65 5.89
C ALA A 228 -20.07 -18.46 6.22
N ARG A 229 -19.33 -19.56 6.30
CA ARG A 229 -17.90 -19.60 6.59
C ARG A 229 -17.20 -20.56 5.63
N SER A 230 -16.08 -20.10 5.07
CA SER A 230 -15.16 -20.93 4.32
C SER A 230 -14.53 -22.02 5.19
N PRO A 231 -13.86 -23.02 4.61
CA PRO A 231 -13.16 -24.07 5.37
C PRO A 231 -12.12 -23.54 6.37
N ASN A 232 -11.60 -22.33 6.16
CA ASN A 232 -10.65 -21.68 7.07
C ASN A 232 -11.33 -20.81 8.14
N GLY A 233 -12.67 -20.81 8.20
CA GLY A 233 -13.45 -20.03 9.18
C GLY A 233 -13.68 -18.57 8.79
N VAL A 234 -13.41 -18.20 7.52
CA VAL A 234 -13.54 -16.81 7.02
C VAL A 234 -14.93 -16.57 6.43
N ARG A 235 -15.53 -15.41 6.71
CA ARG A 235 -16.81 -14.95 6.13
C ARG A 235 -16.74 -14.77 4.61
N ALA A 236 -17.87 -14.93 3.93
CA ALA A 236 -18.00 -14.52 2.52
C ALA A 236 -17.82 -13.00 2.35
N GLY A 237 -17.19 -12.56 1.26
CA GLY A 237 -16.88 -11.16 0.94
C GLY A 237 -15.79 -10.53 1.82
N PHE A 238 -15.09 -11.32 2.62
CA PHE A 238 -14.21 -10.80 3.67
C PHE A 238 -12.86 -10.28 3.16
N LEU A 239 -12.27 -10.94 2.16
CA LEU A 239 -10.98 -10.56 1.57
C LEU A 239 -11.18 -9.95 0.17
N GLY A 240 -10.53 -8.82 -0.08
CA GLY A 240 -10.48 -8.15 -1.38
C GLY A 240 -9.07 -7.70 -1.76
N LEU A 241 -8.93 -7.33 -3.04
CA LEU A 241 -7.74 -6.69 -3.59
C LEU A 241 -8.05 -5.27 -4.05
N ASP A 242 -7.12 -4.36 -3.82
CA ASP A 242 -7.10 -3.05 -4.46
C ASP A 242 -6.59 -3.20 -5.90
N TYR A 243 -7.49 -3.61 -6.79
CA TYR A 243 -7.22 -3.75 -8.22
C TYR A 243 -6.84 -2.42 -8.89
N SER A 244 -7.30 -1.29 -8.33
CA SER A 244 -7.04 0.04 -8.90
C SER A 244 -5.70 0.63 -8.47
N ASN A 245 -5.01 0.02 -7.49
CA ASN A 245 -3.82 0.57 -6.83
C ASN A 245 -4.04 1.99 -6.30
N GLU A 246 -5.26 2.27 -5.85
CA GLU A 246 -5.61 3.59 -5.33
C GLU A 246 -4.96 3.82 -3.97
N PHE A 247 -4.89 2.78 -3.13
CA PHE A 247 -4.30 2.83 -1.81
C PHE A 247 -2.78 2.67 -1.85
N SER A 248 -2.30 1.68 -2.58
CA SER A 248 -0.90 1.31 -2.63
C SER A 248 -0.53 0.82 -4.02
N VAL A 249 0.75 0.91 -4.39
CA VAL A 249 1.27 0.30 -5.60
C VAL A 249 2.52 -0.49 -5.30
N PHE A 250 2.64 -1.64 -5.94
CA PHE A 250 3.85 -2.43 -5.94
C PHE A 250 4.84 -1.96 -7.01
N GLY A 251 6.03 -1.54 -6.58
CA GLY A 251 7.07 -1.01 -7.42
C GLY A 251 8.21 -1.98 -7.71
N ALA A 252 7.95 -3.10 -8.40
CA ALA A 252 9.04 -3.94 -8.89
C ALA A 252 9.70 -3.34 -10.13
N ARG A 253 11.04 -3.34 -10.15
CA ARG A 253 11.85 -2.87 -11.27
C ARG A 253 11.47 -3.58 -12.57
N GLU A 254 11.17 -4.85 -12.47
CA GLU A 254 10.87 -5.76 -13.57
C GLU A 254 9.53 -5.42 -14.24
N HIS A 255 8.58 -4.82 -13.50
CA HIS A 255 7.22 -4.57 -13.95
C HIS A 255 6.87 -3.10 -14.13
N ILE A 256 7.82 -2.21 -13.84
CA ILE A 256 7.62 -0.77 -13.91
C ILE A 256 7.23 -0.28 -15.31
N HIS A 257 7.63 -0.99 -16.37
CA HIS A 257 7.29 -0.71 -17.78
C HIS A 257 5.80 -0.80 -18.12
N GLN A 258 4.99 -1.37 -17.22
CA GLN A 258 3.55 -1.50 -17.38
C GLN A 258 2.79 -0.25 -16.90
N SER A 259 3.49 0.70 -16.28
CA SER A 259 2.93 1.99 -15.85
C SER A 259 3.37 3.13 -16.77
N VAL A 260 2.57 4.19 -16.82
CA VAL A 260 2.89 5.45 -17.50
C VAL A 260 2.85 6.58 -16.48
N LEU A 261 3.85 7.45 -16.55
CA LEU A 261 3.90 8.66 -15.76
C LEU A 261 3.18 9.79 -16.49
N HIS A 262 2.32 10.49 -15.76
CA HIS A 262 1.61 11.68 -16.22
C HIS A 262 1.98 12.88 -15.36
N ASP A 263 2.22 14.04 -15.97
CA ASP A 263 2.59 15.29 -15.29
C ASP A 263 1.38 16.23 -15.07
N GLU A 264 0.16 15.71 -15.14
CA GLU A 264 -1.10 16.49 -15.14
C GLU A 264 -1.22 17.47 -13.96
N HIS A 265 -0.71 17.12 -12.78
CA HIS A 265 -0.71 17.99 -11.60
C HIS A 265 0.28 19.17 -11.68
N TRP A 266 1.19 19.12 -12.65
CA TRP A 266 2.29 20.07 -12.85
C TRP A 266 2.20 20.86 -14.14
N VAL A 267 1.19 20.63 -14.98
CA VAL A 267 0.95 21.40 -16.20
C VAL A 267 0.99 22.91 -15.94
N LYS A 268 0.42 23.37 -14.81
CA LYS A 268 0.44 24.79 -14.40
C LYS A 268 1.81 25.36 -14.03
N TYR A 269 2.80 24.50 -13.78
CA TYR A 269 4.18 24.86 -13.43
C TYR A 269 5.16 24.62 -14.59
N LEU A 270 4.67 24.17 -15.73
CA LEU A 270 5.47 23.91 -16.91
C LEU A 270 5.23 25.05 -17.92
N PRO A 271 6.27 25.52 -18.62
CA PRO A 271 6.10 26.54 -19.64
C PRO A 271 5.11 26.07 -20.72
N VAL A 272 4.20 26.96 -21.12
CA VAL A 272 3.04 26.65 -22.00
C VAL A 272 3.46 26.19 -23.41
N ASP A 273 4.72 26.35 -23.81
CA ASP A 273 5.17 26.07 -25.17
C ASP A 273 6.40 25.16 -25.24
N LYS A 274 6.18 23.97 -25.81
CA LYS A 274 6.84 23.41 -27.00
C LYS A 274 6.27 22.02 -27.22
N SER A 275 5.65 21.76 -28.38
CA SER A 275 5.12 20.46 -28.80
C SER A 275 6.16 19.32 -28.85
N GLU A 276 7.43 19.64 -28.58
CA GLU A 276 8.57 18.72 -28.56
C GLU A 276 8.76 17.98 -27.23
N ASN A 277 8.10 18.41 -26.13
CA ASN A 277 8.31 17.81 -24.82
C ASN A 277 7.12 16.92 -24.42
N PRO A 278 7.34 15.60 -24.22
CA PRO A 278 6.25 14.71 -23.83
C PRO A 278 5.77 15.03 -22.41
N HIS A 279 4.45 15.07 -22.23
CA HIS A 279 3.76 15.17 -20.93
C HIS A 279 3.52 13.80 -20.29
N THR A 280 3.92 12.74 -21.00
CA THR A 280 3.82 11.37 -20.53
C THR A 280 5.10 10.62 -20.80
N GLN A 281 5.49 9.74 -19.88
CA GLN A 281 6.67 8.90 -20.05
C GLN A 281 6.35 7.46 -19.70
N ARG A 282 6.59 6.56 -20.67
CA ARG A 282 6.61 5.12 -20.40
C ARG A 282 7.76 4.81 -19.45
N MET A 283 7.44 4.11 -18.38
CA MET A 283 8.38 3.76 -17.32
C MET A 283 9.29 2.59 -17.72
N THR A 284 10.15 2.76 -18.73
CA THR A 284 10.96 1.64 -19.25
C THR A 284 12.05 1.16 -18.28
N ASN A 285 12.60 2.05 -17.47
CA ASN A 285 13.51 1.76 -16.37
C ASN A 285 13.66 2.98 -15.45
N PHE A 286 14.17 2.77 -14.23
CA PHE A 286 14.39 3.82 -13.22
C PHE A 286 15.27 4.99 -13.69
N VAL A 287 16.23 4.76 -14.60
CA VAL A 287 17.09 5.83 -15.13
C VAL A 287 16.29 6.73 -16.07
N SER A 288 15.48 6.16 -16.96
CA SER A 288 14.60 6.91 -17.87
C SER A 288 13.56 7.74 -17.10
N ILE A 289 13.00 7.16 -16.04
CA ILE A 289 12.09 7.85 -15.13
C ILE A 289 12.80 9.01 -14.44
N GLY A 290 13.97 8.76 -13.84
CA GLY A 290 14.76 9.80 -13.19
C GLY A 290 15.13 10.96 -14.12
N ARG A 291 15.46 10.66 -15.40
CA ARG A 291 15.73 11.69 -16.42
C ARG A 291 14.49 12.50 -16.76
N PHE A 292 13.39 11.83 -17.13
CA PHE A 292 12.12 12.49 -17.47
C PHE A 292 11.66 13.43 -16.36
N VAL A 293 11.65 12.94 -15.13
CA VAL A 293 11.22 13.73 -13.99
C VAL A 293 12.23 14.85 -13.67
N GLY A 294 13.53 14.57 -13.77
CA GLY A 294 14.58 15.58 -13.64
C GLY A 294 14.44 16.72 -14.65
N ASP A 295 14.05 16.41 -15.89
CA ASP A 295 13.83 17.40 -16.94
C ASP A 295 12.55 18.22 -16.73
N LEU A 296 11.47 17.61 -16.24
CA LEU A 296 10.27 18.33 -15.80
C LEU A 296 10.62 19.38 -14.74
N TYR A 297 11.40 18.99 -13.73
CA TYR A 297 11.85 19.91 -12.69
C TYR A 297 12.73 21.03 -13.19
N LYS A 298 13.74 20.72 -14.02
CA LYS A 298 14.62 21.74 -14.59
C LYS A 298 13.80 22.79 -15.31
N ARG A 299 12.78 22.38 -16.08
CA ARG A 299 11.86 23.30 -16.77
C ARG A 299 11.00 24.08 -15.79
N ALA A 300 10.40 23.42 -14.82
CA ALA A 300 9.51 24.06 -13.86
C ALA A 300 10.25 25.09 -12.99
N TYR A 301 11.41 24.72 -12.43
CA TYR A 301 12.25 25.62 -11.63
C TYR A 301 12.90 26.72 -12.46
N ALA A 302 13.21 26.48 -13.75
CA ALA A 302 13.63 27.56 -14.64
C ALA A 302 12.50 28.60 -14.88
N ALA A 303 11.25 28.14 -14.96
CA ALA A 303 10.09 29.00 -15.20
C ALA A 303 9.60 29.74 -13.94
N HIS A 304 9.64 29.09 -12.77
CA HIS A 304 9.02 29.60 -11.54
C HIS A 304 10.01 29.90 -10.41
N GLY A 305 11.32 29.68 -10.63
CA GLY A 305 12.32 29.71 -9.57
C GLY A 305 11.98 28.71 -8.46
N GLU A 306 12.59 28.87 -7.28
CA GLU A 306 12.36 27.95 -6.15
C GLU A 306 10.90 27.94 -5.65
N GLY A 307 10.02 28.87 -6.06
CA GLY A 307 8.66 29.04 -5.53
C GLY A 307 7.63 27.92 -5.78
N ILE A 308 8.02 26.75 -6.28
CA ILE A 308 7.09 25.63 -6.53
C ILE A 308 6.88 24.82 -5.24
N TYR A 309 5.92 25.26 -4.43
CA TYR A 309 5.53 24.56 -3.21
C TYR A 309 4.01 24.52 -3.03
N THR A 310 3.55 23.43 -2.44
CA THR A 310 2.27 23.34 -1.76
C THR A 310 2.48 23.57 -0.27
N ARG A 311 1.67 24.45 0.33
CA ARG A 311 1.59 24.57 1.79
C ARG A 311 0.74 23.42 2.31
N LEU A 312 1.38 22.40 2.84
CA LEU A 312 0.70 21.27 3.44
C LEU A 312 0.42 21.59 4.91
N ALA A 313 -0.85 21.47 5.30
CA ALA A 313 -1.24 21.50 6.71
C ALA A 313 -0.98 20.12 7.31
N VAL A 314 -0.06 20.05 8.27
CA VAL A 314 0.28 18.81 8.99
C VAL A 314 -0.10 18.93 10.46
N PRO A 315 -0.42 17.83 11.15
CA PRO A 315 -0.76 17.87 12.58
C PRO A 315 0.35 18.54 13.39
N MET A 316 0.00 19.50 14.24
CA MET A 316 0.97 20.15 15.12
C MET A 316 1.27 19.27 16.34
N TRP A 317 2.54 19.21 16.74
CA TRP A 317 3.02 18.44 17.88
C TRP A 317 3.73 19.35 18.87
N VAL A 318 3.27 19.36 20.13
CA VAL A 318 3.88 20.13 21.22
C VAL A 318 4.19 19.17 22.33
N GLU A 319 5.47 19.10 22.70
CA GLU A 319 5.97 18.07 23.62
C GLU A 319 5.38 16.72 23.23
N GLY A 320 5.35 16.46 21.91
CA GLY A 320 4.74 15.37 21.13
C GLY A 320 3.46 14.75 21.68
N LYS A 321 2.59 15.63 22.17
CA LYS A 321 1.16 15.47 22.08
C LYS A 321 0.67 16.24 20.87
N ARG A 322 -0.39 15.74 20.23
CA ARG A 322 -1.05 16.48 19.15
C ARG A 322 -1.69 17.73 19.74
N ALA A 323 -1.34 18.90 19.22
CA ALA A 323 -1.92 20.17 19.62
C ALA A 323 -3.17 20.49 18.80
N SER A 324 -4.05 21.35 19.33
CA SER A 324 -5.20 21.89 18.61
C SER A 324 -4.73 22.91 17.56
N GLY A 325 -4.23 22.41 16.43
CA GLY A 325 -3.73 23.23 15.33
C GLY A 325 -3.02 22.41 14.25
N ALA A 326 -2.67 23.09 13.17
CA ALA A 326 -1.85 22.53 12.10
C ALA A 326 -0.57 23.36 11.93
N ALA A 327 0.57 22.69 11.82
CA ALA A 327 1.77 23.31 11.29
C ALA A 327 1.64 23.38 9.76
N ARG A 328 2.21 24.43 9.14
CA ARG A 328 2.25 24.54 7.69
C ARG A 328 3.68 24.33 7.23
N ILE A 329 3.93 23.21 6.56
CA ILE A 329 5.21 22.93 5.93
C ILE A 329 5.11 23.22 4.44
N ALA A 330 6.19 23.75 3.87
CA ALA A 330 6.33 23.89 2.44
C ALA A 330 6.95 22.62 1.88
N LEU A 331 6.21 21.94 1.00
CA LEU A 331 6.69 20.77 0.30
C LEU A 331 6.45 20.93 -1.19
N THR A 332 7.37 20.40 -1.97
CA THR A 332 7.19 20.28 -3.40
C THR A 332 6.03 19.30 -3.64
N PRO A 333 4.99 19.69 -4.41
CA PRO A 333 3.85 18.79 -4.62
C PRO A 333 4.29 17.49 -5.30
N PRO A 334 3.62 16.37 -5.03
CA PRO A 334 3.86 15.14 -5.78
C PRO A 334 3.70 15.42 -7.27
N LEU A 335 4.64 14.92 -8.07
CA LEU A 335 4.78 15.33 -9.46
C LEU A 335 3.90 14.59 -10.43
N LEU A 336 3.65 13.34 -10.12
CA LEU A 336 3.21 12.37 -11.08
C LEU A 336 1.81 11.93 -10.68
N ALA A 337 0.99 11.60 -11.65
CA ALA A 337 0.00 10.55 -11.48
C ALA A 337 0.61 9.31 -12.13
N LEU A 338 0.73 8.22 -11.36
CA LEU A 338 1.05 6.91 -11.94
C LEU A 338 -0.25 6.38 -12.50
N LYS A 339 -0.36 6.33 -13.82
CA LYS A 339 -1.50 5.68 -14.45
C LYS A 339 -1.06 4.25 -14.79
N PRO A 340 -1.77 3.22 -14.30
CA PRO A 340 -1.80 1.96 -15.03
C PRO A 340 -2.16 2.29 -16.47
N ARG A 341 -1.56 1.61 -17.45
CA ARG A 341 -2.03 1.80 -18.83
C ARG A 341 -3.54 1.55 -18.85
N PRO A 342 -4.35 2.46 -19.43
CA PRO A 342 -5.77 2.18 -19.65
C PRO A 342 -5.86 0.92 -20.50
N ILE A 343 -6.48 -0.13 -19.97
CA ILE A 343 -6.67 -1.39 -20.69
C ILE A 343 -8.12 -1.53 -21.17
N ASP A 344 -9.05 -0.70 -20.66
CA ASP A 344 -10.39 -0.62 -21.20
C ASP A 344 -10.95 0.82 -21.22
N MET A 345 -11.48 1.23 -22.39
CA MET A 345 -12.16 2.51 -22.62
C MET A 345 -13.69 2.37 -22.53
N THR A 346 -14.23 1.17 -22.31
CA THR A 346 -15.67 0.90 -22.43
C THR A 346 -16.52 1.56 -21.35
N ASN A 347 -16.00 1.77 -20.14
CA ASN A 347 -16.74 2.39 -19.03
C ASN A 347 -16.32 3.83 -18.69
N ASN A 348 -15.41 4.44 -19.45
CA ASN A 348 -14.99 5.84 -19.30
C ASN A 348 -14.49 6.27 -17.90
N THR A 349 -14.44 5.36 -16.92
CA THR A 349 -13.91 5.61 -15.57
C THR A 349 -12.50 5.05 -15.47
N THR A 350 -11.58 5.69 -16.20
CA THR A 350 -10.16 5.55 -15.87
C THR A 350 -9.96 6.25 -14.54
N HIS A 351 -9.97 5.51 -13.44
CA HIS A 351 -9.65 6.07 -12.13
C HIS A 351 -8.16 6.41 -12.12
N ASN A 352 -7.87 7.67 -12.45
CA ASN A 352 -6.53 8.23 -12.39
C ASN A 352 -6.19 8.45 -10.92
N VAL A 353 -5.49 7.51 -10.29
CA VAL A 353 -5.04 7.70 -8.91
C VAL A 353 -3.53 7.63 -8.85
N PHE A 354 -2.95 8.69 -8.31
CA PHE A 354 -1.59 8.62 -7.83
C PHE A 354 -1.55 7.75 -6.57
N PRO A 355 -0.76 6.67 -6.54
CA PRO A 355 -0.78 5.75 -5.42
C PRO A 355 -0.30 6.48 -4.18
N VAL A 356 -1.05 6.32 -3.08
CA VAL A 356 -0.72 6.98 -1.82
C VAL A 356 0.54 6.38 -1.21
N ILE A 357 0.74 5.07 -1.40
CA ILE A 357 1.84 4.32 -0.83
C ILE A 357 2.58 3.58 -1.95
N PHE A 358 3.89 3.72 -2.00
CA PHE A 358 4.75 2.96 -2.88
C PHE A 358 5.46 1.86 -2.10
N HIS A 359 5.26 0.60 -2.49
CA HIS A 359 5.90 -0.56 -1.87
C HIS A 359 7.08 -1.06 -2.71
N SER A 360 8.30 -0.98 -2.16
CA SER A 360 9.55 -1.41 -2.80
C SER A 360 9.96 -2.82 -2.35
N ALA A 361 9.19 -3.84 -2.73
CA ALA A 361 9.43 -5.19 -2.25
C ALA A 361 10.74 -5.85 -2.71
N GLY A 362 11.05 -6.95 -2.05
CA GLY A 362 12.34 -7.62 -1.96
C GLY A 362 12.78 -8.59 -3.08
N THR A 363 12.40 -8.48 -4.36
CA THR A 363 12.78 -9.49 -5.38
C THR A 363 14.19 -9.43 -6.03
N GLY A 364 14.85 -8.28 -6.20
CA GLY A 364 16.15 -8.19 -6.92
C GLY A 364 17.41 -8.74 -6.20
N LYS A 365 18.08 -9.76 -6.77
CA LYS A 365 19.41 -10.22 -6.29
C LYS A 365 20.41 -9.04 -6.24
N GLY A 366 21.11 -8.87 -5.12
CA GLY A 366 22.27 -7.97 -4.99
C GLY A 366 22.01 -6.52 -4.58
N ALA A 367 20.76 -6.07 -4.43
CA ALA A 367 20.46 -4.74 -3.88
C ALA A 367 19.82 -4.86 -2.49
N ALA A 368 20.49 -4.31 -1.47
CA ALA A 368 19.93 -4.18 -0.12
C ALA A 368 18.59 -3.42 -0.15
N LYS A 369 17.66 -3.77 0.75
CA LYS A 369 16.34 -3.12 0.89
C LYS A 369 16.44 -1.58 0.88
N VAL A 370 17.41 -1.04 1.63
CA VAL A 370 17.74 0.40 1.67
C VAL A 370 18.11 0.92 0.28
N LYS A 371 19.03 0.25 -0.43
CA LYS A 371 19.44 0.64 -1.78
C LYS A 371 18.27 0.66 -2.78
N ARG A 372 17.25 -0.17 -2.58
CA ARG A 372 16.03 -0.18 -3.42
C ARG A 372 15.05 0.91 -3.04
N MET A 373 14.87 1.18 -1.76
CA MET A 373 14.12 2.34 -1.31
C MET A 373 14.81 3.64 -1.73
N GLU A 374 16.15 3.67 -1.71
CA GLU A 374 16.95 4.75 -2.28
C GLU A 374 16.78 4.80 -3.79
N TYR A 375 16.88 3.71 -4.55
CA TYR A 375 16.64 3.76 -6.00
C TYR A 375 15.21 4.16 -6.33
N GLY A 376 14.24 3.65 -5.56
CA GLY A 376 12.87 4.13 -5.48
C GLY A 376 12.90 5.62 -5.29
N ALA A 377 13.25 6.15 -4.12
CA ALA A 377 13.39 7.58 -3.85
C ALA A 377 14.39 8.37 -4.73
N ILE A 378 15.26 7.76 -5.56
CA ILE A 378 16.19 8.42 -6.48
C ILE A 378 15.52 8.59 -7.85
N SER A 379 14.82 7.57 -8.31
CA SER A 379 14.03 7.60 -9.54
C SER A 379 12.66 8.26 -9.31
N ALA A 380 12.15 8.07 -8.11
CA ALA A 380 11.01 8.66 -7.46
C ALA A 380 11.44 9.67 -6.39
N ARG A 381 12.49 10.48 -6.64
CA ARG A 381 12.85 11.69 -5.82
C ARG A 381 11.70 12.66 -5.59
N TRP A 382 10.59 12.36 -6.22
CA TRP A 382 9.53 13.21 -6.65
C TRP A 382 8.18 12.55 -6.37
N LEU A 383 8.20 11.29 -5.89
CA LEU A 383 7.12 10.60 -5.18
C LEU A 383 7.42 10.62 -3.67
N VAL A 384 8.24 11.53 -3.16
CA VAL A 384 8.43 11.74 -1.72
C VAL A 384 8.37 13.23 -1.43
N PRO A 385 7.79 13.64 -0.30
CA PRO A 385 7.84 15.03 0.14
C PRO A 385 9.29 15.55 0.16
N MET A 386 9.62 16.47 -0.75
CA MET A 386 10.94 17.11 -0.80
C MET A 386 10.86 18.62 -0.64
N ALA A 387 11.91 19.17 -0.06
CA ALA A 387 12.11 20.60 0.09
C ALA A 387 13.37 21.03 -0.67
N HIS A 388 13.17 21.70 -1.80
CA HIS A 388 14.26 22.24 -2.63
C HIS A 388 14.90 23.50 -2.03
N ASP A 389 14.07 24.40 -1.51
CA ASP A 389 14.51 25.61 -0.82
C ASP A 389 15.05 25.26 0.57
N THR A 390 16.13 25.93 0.94
CA THR A 390 16.79 25.75 2.24
C THR A 390 15.85 26.10 3.39
N LYS A 391 14.97 27.09 3.22
CA LYS A 391 13.99 27.46 4.24
C LYS A 391 12.86 26.42 4.35
N ALA A 392 12.33 25.91 3.25
CA ALA A 392 11.39 24.80 3.25
C ALA A 392 11.99 23.54 3.91
N LYS A 393 13.26 23.21 3.62
CA LYS A 393 13.96 22.08 4.24
C LYS A 393 14.08 22.27 5.74
N ARG A 394 14.43 23.49 6.17
CA ARG A 394 14.50 23.85 7.60
C ARG A 394 13.15 23.68 8.29
N GLN A 395 12.06 24.16 7.68
CA GLN A 395 10.71 23.99 8.22
C GLN A 395 10.29 22.51 8.33
N ALA A 396 10.57 21.71 7.31
CA ALA A 396 10.31 20.27 7.34
C ALA A 396 11.13 19.56 8.42
N MET A 397 12.38 19.98 8.63
CA MET A 397 13.23 19.47 9.70
C MET A 397 12.78 19.87 11.09
N GLU A 398 12.40 21.13 11.29
CA GLU A 398 11.81 21.62 12.54
C GLU A 398 10.54 20.82 12.87
N TYR A 399 9.71 20.54 11.86
CA TYR A 399 8.55 19.69 12.00
C TYR A 399 8.93 18.27 12.42
N LEU A 400 9.80 17.59 11.67
CA LEU A 400 10.27 16.23 12.00
C LEU A 400 11.00 16.15 13.36
N ALA A 401 11.60 17.24 13.83
CA ALA A 401 12.20 17.32 15.16
C ALA A 401 11.14 17.41 16.27
N SER A 402 9.98 18.02 15.98
CA SER A 402 8.84 18.09 16.89
C SER A 402 8.02 16.81 16.97
N VAL A 403 8.03 15.98 15.92
CA VAL A 403 7.14 14.81 15.87
C VAL A 403 7.66 13.66 16.73
N PRO A 404 6.75 12.96 17.44
CA PRO A 404 7.07 11.68 18.07
C PRO A 404 7.43 10.61 17.04
N LEU A 405 8.29 9.66 17.41
CA LEU A 405 8.33 8.33 16.83
C LEU A 405 7.59 7.38 17.78
N PHE A 406 6.38 6.96 17.41
CA PHE A 406 5.60 6.05 18.24
C PHE A 406 6.09 4.61 18.08
N LEU A 407 6.53 4.00 19.17
CA LEU A 407 7.06 2.64 19.20
C LEU A 407 6.07 1.77 19.97
N SER A 408 5.45 0.82 19.28
CA SER A 408 4.64 -0.23 19.91
C SER A 408 5.61 -1.27 20.47
N THR A 409 5.93 -1.13 21.75
CA THR A 409 6.74 -2.08 22.51
C THR A 409 5.83 -3.06 23.27
N ASN A 410 6.43 -4.07 23.89
CA ASN A 410 5.72 -5.02 24.75
C ASN A 410 4.95 -4.26 25.85
N ASN A 411 3.62 -4.23 25.76
CA ASN A 411 2.65 -3.63 26.69
C ASN A 411 2.56 -2.09 26.78
N SER A 412 3.08 -1.33 25.81
CA SER A 412 2.80 0.13 25.72
C SER A 412 3.16 0.75 24.36
N ILE A 413 2.57 1.91 24.06
CA ILE A 413 3.09 2.82 23.02
C ILE A 413 4.04 3.80 23.71
N ILE A 414 5.34 3.62 23.49
CA ILE A 414 6.38 4.56 23.90
C ILE A 414 6.55 5.60 22.82
N ARG A 415 7.02 6.78 23.23
CA ARG A 415 7.32 7.87 22.33
C ARG A 415 8.79 8.23 22.41
N ASP A 416 9.48 8.06 21.29
CA ASP A 416 10.84 8.53 21.10
C ASP A 416 10.86 9.81 20.26
N SER A 417 11.98 10.53 20.27
CA SER A 417 12.20 11.61 19.30
C SER A 417 12.56 11.00 17.94
N TYR A 418 11.78 11.29 16.90
CA TYR A 418 12.10 10.88 15.53
C TYR A 418 13.49 11.38 15.13
N HIS A 419 13.77 12.66 15.37
CA HIS A 419 15.04 13.27 14.99
C HIS A 419 16.25 12.59 15.65
N ALA A 420 16.14 12.22 16.93
CA ALA A 420 17.21 11.51 17.64
C ALA A 420 17.50 10.10 17.07
N LYS A 421 16.55 9.51 16.35
CA LYS A 421 16.63 8.13 15.85
C LYS A 421 16.91 8.04 14.35
N CYS A 422 16.43 9.00 13.57
CA CYS A 422 16.32 8.86 12.12
C CYS A 422 16.96 9.98 11.28
N GLY A 423 17.15 11.19 11.82
CA GLY A 423 17.61 12.34 11.02
C GLY A 423 16.66 12.71 9.88
N PHE A 424 17.12 13.52 8.91
CA PHE A 424 16.29 13.87 7.75
C PHE A 424 16.22 12.70 6.76
N PRO A 425 15.02 12.28 6.32
CA PRO A 425 14.87 11.27 5.29
C PRO A 425 15.69 11.60 4.03
N PHE A 426 16.41 10.61 3.50
CA PHE A 426 17.13 10.67 2.23
C PHE A 426 18.27 11.71 2.13
N GLU A 427 18.71 12.34 3.23
CA GLU A 427 19.75 13.39 3.18
C GLU A 427 21.06 12.90 2.54
N ARG A 428 21.57 11.74 2.98
CA ARG A 428 22.76 11.11 2.38
C ARG A 428 22.57 10.79 0.90
N THR A 429 21.35 10.42 0.52
CA THR A 429 21.01 10.12 -0.86
C THR A 429 21.06 11.40 -1.69
N ILE A 430 20.46 12.50 -1.21
CA ILE A 430 20.49 13.82 -1.87
C ILE A 430 21.93 14.33 -2.02
N GLU A 431 22.77 14.20 -1.00
CA GLU A 431 24.18 14.63 -1.05
C GLU A 431 24.98 13.92 -2.13
N LYS A 432 24.84 12.58 -2.25
CA LYS A 432 25.48 11.79 -3.31
C LYS A 432 25.09 12.23 -4.73
N LEU A 433 23.93 12.86 -4.86
CA LEU A 433 23.35 13.24 -6.14
C LEU A 433 23.65 14.68 -6.54
N LYS A 434 24.10 15.53 -5.61
CA LYS A 434 24.62 16.87 -5.92
C LYS A 434 25.98 16.83 -6.62
N GLY A 435 26.65 15.67 -6.60
CA GLY A 435 27.91 15.42 -7.31
C GLY A 435 27.76 14.73 -8.68
N LEU A 436 26.52 14.54 -9.16
CA LEU A 436 26.16 14.04 -10.49
C LEU A 436 25.42 15.15 -11.25
#